data_AF-A0A7C1ARR3-F1
#
_entry.id   AF-A0A7C1ARR3-F1
#
_cell.length_a   1.000
_cell.length_b   1.000
_cell.length_c   1.000
_cell.angle_alpha   90.00
_cell.angle_beta   90.00
_cell.angle_gamma   90.00
#
_symmetry.space_group_name_H-M   'P 1'
#
loop_
_entity.id
_entity.type
_entity.pdbx_description
1 polymer ?
#
loop_
_entity_poly.entity_id
_entity_poly.type
_entity_poly.pdbx_seq_one_letter_code
_entity_poly.pdbx_strand_id
1 'polypeptide(L)' 'MAIMKKLPGRLHPLKGVRKGEWAIGLEHPQRLILVPVADPLPLSEDDWLDLEKISAIRILEIVDYHD' A
#
# COMPACT_ATOMS: atom_id res chain seq x y z
N MET A 1 -15.03 7.08 -3.55
CA MET A 1 -14.28 7.01 -2.27
C MET A 1 -13.60 5.64 -2.20
N ALA A 2 -12.32 5.57 -2.56
CA ALA A 2 -11.51 4.35 -2.61
C ALA A 2 -11.64 3.47 -1.35
N ILE A 3 -12.01 2.19 -1.53
CA ILE A 3 -12.07 1.20 -0.43
C ILE A 3 -10.71 1.08 0.27
N MET A 4 -9.62 1.16 -0.49
CA MET A 4 -8.25 1.11 0.03
C MET A 4 -7.96 2.19 1.08
N LYS A 5 -8.48 3.42 0.90
CA LYS A 5 -8.29 4.50 1.88
C LYS A 5 -9.13 4.31 3.16
N LYS A 6 -10.13 3.43 3.13
CA LYS A 6 -10.99 3.12 4.28
C LYS A 6 -10.46 1.96 5.13
N LEU A 7 -9.37 1.31 4.70
CA LEU A 7 -8.76 0.25 5.49
C LEU A 7 -8.30 0.80 6.84
N PRO A 8 -8.55 0.08 7.95
CA PRO A 8 -8.00 0.44 9.25
C PRO A 8 -6.48 0.42 9.20
N GLY A 9 -5.82 1.06 10.17
CA GLY A 9 -4.36 1.05 10.24
C GLY A 9 -3.65 2.08 9.34
N ARG A 10 -4.38 3.02 8.73
CA ARG A 10 -3.82 4.16 7.98
C ARG A 10 -2.91 3.72 6.82
N LEU A 11 -3.51 3.22 5.75
CA LEU A 11 -2.80 2.91 4.51
C LEU A 11 -2.00 4.12 4.00
N HIS A 12 -0.71 3.97 3.77
CA HIS A 12 0.16 5.01 3.21
C HIS A 12 1.23 4.41 2.29
N PRO A 13 1.68 5.17 1.27
CA PRO A 13 2.75 4.72 0.38
C PRO A 13 4.09 4.78 1.10
N LEU A 14 4.96 3.81 0.79
CA LEU A 14 6.36 3.84 1.18
C LEU A 14 7.20 4.64 0.17
N LYS A 15 8.39 5.07 0.61
CA LYS A 15 9.30 5.94 -0.15
C LYS A 15 10.67 5.27 -0.31
N GLY A 16 11.53 5.88 -1.14
CA GLY A 16 12.90 5.40 -1.36
C GLY A 16 12.92 4.05 -2.07
N VAL A 17 13.72 3.10 -1.56
CA VAL A 17 13.88 1.76 -2.15
C VAL A 17 12.58 0.94 -2.17
N ARG A 18 11.59 1.31 -1.34
CA ARG A 18 10.27 0.68 -1.25
C ARG A 18 9.19 1.43 -2.03
N LYS A 19 9.56 2.32 -2.96
CA LYS A 19 8.60 3.05 -3.80
C LYS A 19 7.72 2.05 -4.57
N GLY A 20 6.40 2.22 -4.47
CA GLY A 20 5.41 1.31 -5.07
C GLY A 20 4.82 0.31 -4.06
N GLU A 21 5.43 0.15 -2.90
CA GLU A 21 4.88 -0.59 -1.78
C GLU A 21 4.06 0.33 -0.86
N TRP A 22 3.16 -0.30 -0.11
CA TRP A 22 2.25 0.37 0.81
C TRP A 22 2.29 -0.33 2.15
N ALA A 23 2.07 0.45 3.22
CA ALA A 23 2.02 -0.05 4.58
C ALA A 23 0.69 0.26 5.25
N ILE A 24 0.22 -0.70 6.04
CA ILE A 24 -0.89 -0.55 6.99
C ILE A 24 -0.34 -0.86 8.38
N GLY A 25 -0.59 0.03 9.34
CA GLY A 25 -0.26 -0.19 10.74
C GLY A 25 -1.10 -1.29 11.38
N LEU A 26 -0.43 -2.19 12.08
CA LEU A 26 -1.03 -3.23 12.94
C LEU A 26 -0.94 -2.78 14.41
N GLU A 27 -0.80 -3.73 15.33
CA GLU A 27 -0.40 -3.42 16.71
C GLU A 27 1.00 -2.80 16.69
N HIS A 28 1.12 -1.60 17.25
CA HIS A 28 2.38 -0.87 17.25
C HIS A 28 3.50 -1.73 17.89
N PRO A 29 4.68 -1.84 17.27
CA PRO A 29 5.18 -1.10 16.09
C PRO A 29 4.98 -1.77 14.70
N GLN A 30 4.28 -2.89 14.64
CA GLN A 30 4.21 -3.73 13.43
C GLN A 30 3.43 -3.08 12.28
N ARG A 31 3.84 -3.41 11.05
CA ARG A 31 3.15 -3.00 9.82
C ARG A 31 3.02 -4.16 8.85
N LEU A 32 1.88 -4.22 8.18
CA LEU A 32 1.64 -5.09 7.03
C LEU A 32 2.04 -4.36 5.75
N ILE A 33 2.89 -5.00 4.95
CA ILE A 33 3.35 -4.49 3.66
C ILE A 33 2.60 -5.18 2.54
N LEU A 34 2.16 -4.39 1.57
CA LEU A 34 1.44 -4.87 0.40
C LEU A 34 1.77 -4.09 -0.87
N VAL A 35 1.47 -4.70 -2.01
CA VAL A 35 1.51 -4.07 -3.34
C VAL A 35 0.20 -4.31 -4.09
N PRO A 36 -0.24 -3.37 -4.95
CA PRO A 36 -1.33 -3.61 -5.89
C PRO A 36 -0.95 -4.72 -6.88
N VAL A 37 -1.93 -5.50 -7.31
CA VAL A 37 -1.77 -6.51 -8.38
C VAL A 37 -2.67 -6.11 -9.54
N ALA A 38 -2.07 -5.58 -10.61
CA ALA A 38 -2.74 -5.28 -11.86
C ALA A 38 -1.72 -5.25 -13.01
N ASP A 39 -2.20 -5.54 -14.22
CA ASP A 39 -1.41 -5.44 -15.46
C ASP A 39 -2.28 -4.80 -16.56
N PRO A 40 -2.04 -3.53 -16.94
CA PRO A 40 -1.09 -2.59 -16.33
C PRO A 40 -1.56 -2.08 -14.95
N LEU A 41 -0.65 -1.50 -14.16
CA LEU A 41 -1.04 -0.79 -12.94
C LEU A 41 -1.94 0.41 -13.29
N PRO A 42 -3.02 0.67 -12.53
CA PRO A 42 -3.88 1.80 -12.77
C PRO A 42 -3.19 3.08 -12.28
N LEU A 43 -2.37 3.68 -13.12
CA LEU A 43 -1.69 4.94 -12.83
C LEU A 43 -2.54 6.13 -13.34
N SER A 44 -2.48 7.26 -12.62
CA SER A 44 -2.97 8.55 -13.10
C SER A 44 -2.00 9.15 -14.10
N GLU A 45 -2.37 10.30 -14.69
CA GLU A 45 -1.50 11.06 -15.60
C GLU A 45 -0.18 11.51 -14.96
N ASP A 46 -0.14 11.57 -13.63
CA ASP A 46 1.04 11.96 -12.82
C ASP A 46 1.81 10.75 -12.26
N ASP A 47 1.62 9.55 -12.82
CA ASP A 47 2.21 8.28 -12.33
C ASP A 47 1.84 7.90 -10.88
N TRP A 48 0.75 8.46 -10.34
CA TRP A 48 0.22 8.06 -9.05
C TRP A 48 -0.75 6.89 -9.18
N LEU A 49 -0.67 5.94 -8.26
CA LEU A 49 -1.59 4.80 -8.24
C LEU A 49 -3.02 5.25 -7.93
N ASP A 50 -3.94 4.97 -8.85
CA ASP A 50 -5.37 5.18 -8.68
C ASP A 50 -5.96 4.10 -7.77
N LEU A 51 -6.01 4.41 -6.48
CA LEU A 51 -6.52 3.52 -5.44
C LEU A 51 -8.00 3.11 -5.64
N GLU A 52 -8.78 3.83 -6.46
CA GLU A 52 -10.17 3.46 -6.76
C GLU A 52 -10.28 2.31 -7.75
N LYS A 53 -9.22 2.05 -8.52
CA LYS A 53 -9.17 1.01 -9.55
C LYS A 53 -8.45 -0.27 -9.12
N ILE A 54 -7.94 -0.33 -7.89
CA ILE A 54 -7.29 -1.52 -7.35
C ILE A 54 -8.34 -2.56 -6.98
N SER A 55 -8.26 -3.73 -7.61
CA SER A 55 -9.13 -4.89 -7.33
C SER A 55 -8.43 -6.00 -6.54
N ALA A 56 -7.10 -6.04 -6.57
CA ALA A 56 -6.31 -7.06 -5.90
C ALA A 56 -5.02 -6.49 -5.31
N ILE A 57 -4.57 -7.11 -4.22
CA ILE A 57 -3.29 -6.81 -3.56
C ILE A 57 -2.52 -8.12 -3.30
N ARG A 58 -1.20 -8.00 -3.19
CA ARG A 58 -0.31 -9.05 -2.68
C ARG A 58 0.26 -8.59 -1.35
N ILE A 59 0.12 -9.42 -0.33
CA ILE A 59 0.80 -9.24 0.96
C ILE A 59 2.25 -9.69 0.78
N LEU A 60 3.19 -8.86 1.23
CA LEU A 60 4.63 -9.13 1.13
C LEU A 60 5.19 -9.62 2.46
N GLU A 61 4.98 -8.87 3.55
CA GLU A 61 5.57 -9.15 4.85
C GLU A 61 4.83 -8.43 6.00
N ILE A 62 5.10 -8.86 7.24
CA ILE A 62 4.86 -8.08 8.45
C ILE A 62 6.23 -7.68 9.02
N VAL A 63 6.43 -6.39 9.27
CA VAL A 63 7.73 -5.84 9.70
C VAL A 63 7.57 -4.85 10.85
N ASP A 64 8.55 -4.83 11.74
CA ASP A 64 8.76 -3.80 12.76
C ASP A 64 9.73 -2.73 12.19
N TYR A 65 9.36 -1.45 12.28
CA TYR A 65 10.17 -0.33 11.76
C TYR A 65 10.95 0.42 12.84
N HIS A 66 11.03 -0.09 14.07
CA HIS A 66 11.60 0.63 15.21
C HIS A 66 12.94 0.09 15.76
N ASP A 67 13.68 -0.72 15.00
CA ASP A 67 15.08 -1.04 15.34
C ASP A 67 16.06 0.09 14.94
#